data_AF-A0A4D7E070-F1
#
_entry.id   AF-A0A4D7E070-F1
#
_cell.length_a   1.000
_cell.length_b   1.000
_cell.length_c   1.000
_cell.angle_alpha   90.00
_cell.angle_beta   90.00
_cell.angle_gamma   90.00
#
_symmetry.space_group_name_H-M   'P 1'
#
loop_
_entity.id
_entity.type
_entity.pdbx_description
1 polymer ?
#
loop_
_entity_poly.entity_id
_entity_poly.type
_entity_poly.pdbx_seq_one_letter_code
_entity_poly.pdbx_strand_id
1 'polypeptide(L)'
;MNCADVAPPSMSFSRQLGPSQMALRISRISTKLALMSGAGILLAVATSVTSWFLSHAVDGAVSAGRVQSEIARNMVDMKASLRGIEIGVGELRLATSPSEIAEAKDYVNKRHESAVKYLELGRSQMLSAANRERAQKLSELISQYLAGVDKLAAGRSSNGDVSAGLPALKAISGELATLVDEIITVTKERSDTADKERRELQTLASTITVVLSTLLVILMIVSAFFGRRAIATPISRITDCMKTLAGGDLSTAVPHADQKDEIGEMAQAVLVFKQNALKVRDLNAQEAALQEQNADLQSNIAHVVSSAAAGDFSARISKQYDNPDLNRFALASTNSSFRWIAVLPKRTGWLPHWPRVI
;
A
#
# COMPACT_ATOMS: atom_id res chain seq x y z
N MET A 1 -17.25 -48.26 -42.14
CA MET A 1 -16.06 -48.23 -41.27
C MET A 1 -15.71 -46.77 -41.03
N ASN A 2 -15.80 -46.35 -39.76
CA ASN A 2 -15.70 -44.97 -39.29
C ASN A 2 -14.26 -44.45 -39.35
N CYS A 3 -14.08 -43.25 -39.89
CA CYS A 3 -12.85 -42.44 -39.73
C CYS A 3 -12.99 -41.53 -38.50
N ALA A 4 -13.14 -42.14 -37.32
CA ALA A 4 -13.16 -41.43 -36.05
C ALA A 4 -12.26 -42.19 -35.08
N ASP A 5 -10.94 -41.97 -35.20
CA ASP A 5 -9.94 -42.28 -34.16
C ASP A 5 -8.58 -41.69 -34.57
N VAL A 6 -8.42 -40.38 -34.38
CA VAL A 6 -7.10 -39.76 -34.23
C VAL A 6 -7.18 -38.88 -32.97
N ALA A 7 -6.75 -39.46 -31.85
CA ALA A 7 -6.61 -38.74 -30.60
C ALA A 7 -5.52 -37.65 -30.74
N PRO A 8 -5.72 -36.43 -30.20
CA PRO A 8 -4.67 -35.41 -30.19
C PRO A 8 -3.52 -35.81 -29.25
N PRO A 9 -2.27 -35.47 -29.58
CA PRO A 9 -1.14 -35.77 -28.70
C PRO A 9 -1.30 -35.03 -27.37
N SER A 10 -1.12 -35.77 -26.27
CA SER A 10 -1.15 -35.25 -24.91
C SER A 10 -0.06 -34.19 -24.73
N MET A 11 -0.48 -32.94 -24.51
CA MET A 11 0.41 -31.86 -24.08
C MET A 11 0.85 -32.11 -22.63
N SER A 12 1.93 -32.87 -22.44
CA SER A 12 2.71 -32.84 -21.21
C SER A 12 3.57 -31.57 -21.19
N PHE A 13 2.96 -30.43 -20.82
CA PHE A 13 3.70 -29.18 -20.64
C PHE A 13 4.27 -29.09 -19.21
N SER A 14 5.20 -29.98 -18.87
CA SER A 14 6.12 -29.74 -17.76
C SER A 14 7.42 -29.15 -18.30
N ARG A 15 7.35 -27.92 -18.85
CA ARG A 15 8.56 -27.10 -19.02
C ARG A 15 9.08 -26.75 -17.63
N GLN A 16 9.95 -27.59 -17.09
CA GLN A 16 10.88 -27.16 -16.05
C GLN A 16 11.68 -25.99 -16.63
N LEU A 17 11.38 -24.79 -16.16
CA LEU A 17 12.06 -23.57 -16.55
C LEU A 17 13.51 -23.68 -16.05
N GLY A 18 14.48 -23.73 -16.97
CA GLY A 18 15.88 -23.61 -16.61
C GLY A 18 16.16 -22.29 -15.88
N PRO A 19 17.18 -22.22 -15.00
CA PRO A 19 17.46 -21.05 -14.16
C PRO A 19 17.63 -19.73 -14.95
N SER A 20 18.10 -19.79 -16.20
CA SER A 20 18.24 -18.63 -17.08
C SER A 20 16.89 -18.04 -17.54
N GLN A 21 15.88 -18.88 -17.80
CA GLN A 21 14.54 -18.45 -18.20
C GLN A 21 13.79 -17.80 -17.03
N MET A 22 14.05 -18.26 -15.79
CA MET A 22 13.46 -17.71 -14.59
C MET A 22 14.01 -16.30 -14.27
N ALA A 23 15.33 -16.10 -14.43
CA ALA A 23 15.97 -14.80 -14.26
C ALA A 23 15.45 -13.74 -15.25
N LEU A 24 15.24 -14.11 -16.51
CA LEU A 24 14.66 -13.23 -17.54
C LEU A 24 13.20 -12.86 -17.28
N ARG A 25 12.46 -13.71 -16.55
CA ARG A 25 11.07 -13.42 -16.18
C ARG A 25 10.99 -12.44 -15.01
N ILE A 26 11.94 -12.53 -14.07
CA ILE A 26 12.04 -11.61 -12.92
C ILE A 26 12.53 -10.22 -13.35
N SER A 27 13.31 -10.12 -14.43
CA SER A 27 13.74 -8.82 -14.96
C SER A 27 12.62 -8.01 -15.60
N ARG A 28 11.45 -8.61 -15.85
CA ARG A 28 10.33 -7.90 -16.48
C ARG A 28 9.79 -6.77 -15.62
N ILE A 29 9.44 -5.63 -16.23
CA ILE A 29 8.89 -4.46 -15.51
C ILE A 29 7.63 -4.86 -14.72
N SER A 30 6.71 -5.60 -15.36
CA SER A 30 5.46 -6.05 -14.72
C SER A 30 5.71 -6.97 -13.51
N THR A 31 6.70 -7.85 -13.60
CA THR A 31 7.08 -8.75 -12.50
C THR A 31 7.76 -8.00 -11.36
N LYS A 32 8.66 -7.04 -11.64
CA LYS A 32 9.25 -6.16 -10.63
C LYS A 32 8.15 -5.37 -9.89
N LEU A 33 7.21 -4.78 -10.63
CA LEU A 33 6.13 -4.00 -10.07
C LEU A 33 5.20 -4.85 -9.19
N ALA A 34 4.82 -6.05 -9.68
CA ALA A 34 3.97 -6.98 -8.96
C ALA A 34 4.63 -7.53 -7.68
N LEU A 35 5.95 -7.76 -7.69
CA LEU A 35 6.69 -8.18 -6.50
C LEU A 35 6.72 -7.07 -5.45
N MET A 36 7.00 -5.83 -5.87
CA MET A 36 7.06 -4.67 -4.97
C MET A 36 5.70 -4.37 -4.33
N SER A 37 4.63 -4.29 -5.14
CA SER A 37 3.28 -4.01 -4.62
C SER A 37 2.70 -5.21 -3.88
N GLY A 38 2.92 -6.43 -4.39
CA GLY A 38 2.43 -7.66 -3.77
C GLY A 38 3.02 -7.90 -2.39
N ALA A 39 4.33 -7.73 -2.23
CA ALA A 39 4.98 -7.88 -0.91
C ALA A 39 4.46 -6.85 0.10
N GLY A 40 4.29 -5.58 -0.32
CA GLY A 40 3.74 -4.53 0.53
C GLY A 40 2.30 -4.79 0.95
N ILE A 41 1.44 -5.19 0.01
CA ILE A 41 0.03 -5.52 0.28
C ILE A 41 -0.07 -6.73 1.21
N LEU A 42 0.69 -7.80 0.96
CA LEU A 42 0.69 -8.99 1.81
C LEU A 42 1.13 -8.65 3.24
N LEU A 43 2.19 -7.87 3.40
CA LEU A 43 2.67 -7.47 4.71
C LEU A 43 1.64 -6.56 5.41
N ALA A 44 1.02 -5.62 4.70
CA ALA A 44 -0.03 -4.76 5.25
C ALA A 44 -1.23 -5.57 5.75
N VAL A 45 -1.73 -6.52 4.95
CA VAL A 45 -2.82 -7.43 5.34
C VAL A 45 -2.40 -8.24 6.57
N ALA A 46 -1.19 -8.81 6.57
CA ALA A 46 -0.67 -9.53 7.73
C ALA A 46 -0.63 -8.65 8.98
N THR A 47 -0.13 -7.41 8.89
CA THR A 47 -0.10 -6.48 10.04
C THR A 47 -1.49 -6.16 10.58
N SER A 48 -2.48 -5.98 9.71
CA SER A 48 -3.87 -5.70 10.08
C SER A 48 -4.52 -6.90 10.77
N VAL A 49 -4.36 -8.10 10.19
CA VAL A 49 -4.90 -9.34 10.76
C VAL A 49 -4.26 -9.63 12.11
N THR A 50 -2.93 -9.53 12.22
CA THR A 50 -2.23 -9.72 13.50
C THR A 50 -2.68 -8.71 14.55
N SER A 51 -2.78 -7.42 14.19
CA SER A 51 -3.24 -6.39 15.14
C SER A 51 -4.68 -6.62 15.61
N TRP A 52 -5.56 -7.09 14.72
CA TRP A 52 -6.93 -7.46 15.06
C TRP A 52 -7.00 -8.64 16.04
N PHE A 53 -6.24 -9.71 15.81
CA PHE A 53 -6.20 -10.84 16.74
C PHE A 53 -5.65 -10.44 18.12
N LEU A 54 -4.57 -9.65 18.14
CA LEU A 54 -3.96 -9.16 19.37
C LEU A 54 -4.91 -8.26 20.17
N SER A 55 -5.68 -7.38 19.50
CA SER A 55 -6.64 -6.52 20.19
C SER A 55 -7.76 -7.33 20.85
N HIS A 56 -8.28 -8.35 20.17
CA HIS A 56 -9.33 -9.21 20.72
C HIS A 56 -8.85 -9.99 21.95
N ALA A 57 -7.59 -10.41 21.97
CA ALA A 57 -7.00 -11.05 23.16
C ALA A 57 -6.92 -10.09 24.35
N VAL A 58 -6.55 -8.82 24.12
CA VAL A 58 -6.50 -7.77 25.15
C VAL A 58 -7.91 -7.44 25.66
N ASP A 59 -8.89 -7.33 24.78
CA ASP A 59 -10.29 -7.01 25.13
C ASP A 59 -10.91 -8.08 26.04
N GLY A 60 -10.58 -9.36 25.81
CA GLY A 60 -10.96 -10.46 26.69
C GLY A 60 -10.49 -10.24 28.13
N ALA A 61 -9.20 -9.92 28.32
CA ALA A 61 -8.62 -9.65 29.63
C ALA A 61 -9.22 -8.38 30.28
N VAL A 62 -9.46 -7.32 29.50
CA VAL A 62 -10.12 -6.08 29.97
C VAL A 62 -11.50 -6.38 30.53
N SER A 63 -12.30 -7.15 29.79
CA SER A 63 -13.68 -7.44 30.16
C SER A 63 -13.79 -8.24 31.46
N ALA A 64 -12.90 -9.23 31.64
CA ALA A 64 -12.82 -10.02 32.87
C ALA A 64 -12.44 -9.15 34.08
N GLY A 65 -11.42 -8.30 33.94
CA GLY A 65 -10.99 -7.39 35.01
C GLY A 65 -12.07 -6.36 35.39
N ARG A 66 -12.74 -5.78 34.38
CA ARG A 66 -13.83 -4.81 34.59
C ARG A 66 -14.97 -5.39 35.43
N VAL A 67 -15.41 -6.61 35.12
CA VAL A 67 -16.46 -7.29 35.88
C VAL A 67 -16.06 -7.47 37.34
N GLN A 68 -14.81 -7.87 37.61
CA GLN A 68 -14.33 -8.01 38.99
C GLN A 68 -14.29 -6.66 39.74
N SER A 69 -13.85 -5.60 39.07
CA SER A 69 -13.82 -4.25 39.64
C SER A 69 -15.23 -3.71 39.96
N GLU A 70 -16.21 -3.98 39.10
CA GLU A 70 -17.61 -3.62 39.35
C GLU A 70 -18.21 -4.36 40.54
N ILE A 71 -17.95 -5.67 40.66
CA ILE A 71 -18.36 -6.45 41.84
C ILE A 71 -17.71 -5.85 43.10
N ALA A 72 -16.40 -5.61 43.09
CA ALA A 72 -15.68 -5.04 44.23
C ALA A 72 -16.27 -3.68 44.67
N ARG A 73 -16.57 -2.81 43.71
CA ARG A 73 -17.19 -1.50 43.97
C ARG A 73 -18.57 -1.64 44.61
N ASN A 74 -19.43 -2.48 44.06
CA ASN A 74 -20.76 -2.74 44.62
C ASN A 74 -20.65 -3.30 46.05
N MET A 75 -19.69 -4.18 46.33
CA MET A 75 -19.48 -4.70 47.68
C MET A 75 -18.95 -3.62 48.65
N VAL A 76 -18.15 -2.66 48.18
CA VAL A 76 -17.73 -1.50 48.99
C VAL A 76 -18.93 -0.60 49.33
N ASP A 77 -19.80 -0.32 48.36
CA ASP A 77 -21.01 0.49 48.58
C ASP A 77 -22.02 -0.24 49.50
N MET A 78 -22.11 -1.56 49.37
CA MET A 78 -22.84 -2.41 50.31
C MET A 78 -22.23 -2.32 51.71
N LYS A 79 -20.91 -2.44 51.86
CA LYS A 79 -20.21 -2.31 53.14
C LYS A 79 -20.50 -0.96 53.79
N ALA A 80 -20.46 0.12 53.02
CA ALA A 80 -20.81 1.46 53.49
C ALA A 80 -22.28 1.53 53.96
N SER A 81 -23.19 0.89 53.23
CA SER A 81 -24.60 0.80 53.62
C SER A 81 -24.79 0.02 54.93
N LEU A 82 -24.09 -1.11 55.11
CA LEU A 82 -24.10 -1.90 56.35
C LEU A 82 -23.59 -1.08 57.55
N ARG A 83 -22.51 -0.31 57.39
CA ARG A 83 -22.04 0.63 58.41
C ARG A 83 -23.07 1.72 58.72
N GLY A 84 -23.80 2.17 57.70
CA GLY A 84 -24.95 3.06 57.88
C GLY A 84 -26.04 2.44 58.78
N ILE A 85 -26.35 1.15 58.60
CA ILE A 85 -27.31 0.46 59.47
C ILE A 85 -26.81 0.41 60.92
N GLU A 86 -25.53 0.11 61.15
CA GLU A 86 -24.94 0.10 62.50
C GLU A 86 -25.07 1.46 63.21
N ILE A 87 -24.90 2.56 62.47
CA ILE A 87 -25.13 3.93 62.98
C ILE A 87 -26.60 4.11 63.38
N GLY A 88 -27.54 3.72 62.51
CA GLY A 88 -28.98 3.81 62.80
C GLY A 88 -29.41 2.94 63.98
N VAL A 89 -28.78 1.76 64.17
CA VAL A 89 -28.97 0.94 65.38
C VAL A 89 -28.45 1.67 66.62
N GLY A 90 -27.33 2.41 66.50
CA GLY A 90 -26.84 3.31 67.54
C GLY A 90 -27.85 4.39 67.92
N GLU A 91 -28.40 5.09 66.93
CA GLU A 91 -29.45 6.11 67.11
C GLU A 91 -30.70 5.52 67.78
N LEU A 92 -31.16 4.37 67.30
CA LEU A 92 -32.33 3.67 67.84
C LEU A 92 -32.15 3.28 69.32
N ARG A 93 -30.93 2.94 69.74
CA ARG A 93 -30.61 2.64 71.15
C ARG A 93 -30.65 3.89 72.03
N LEU A 94 -30.28 5.05 71.47
CA LEU A 94 -30.23 6.33 72.17
C LEU A 94 -31.58 7.06 72.16
N ALA A 95 -32.45 6.73 71.22
CA ALA A 95 -33.76 7.34 71.06
C ALA A 95 -34.58 7.32 72.36
N THR A 96 -35.13 8.46 72.74
CA THR A 96 -35.90 8.70 73.96
C THR A 96 -37.37 9.02 73.68
N SER A 97 -37.71 9.34 72.43
CA SER A 97 -39.07 9.66 72.00
C SER A 97 -39.56 8.73 70.87
N PRO A 98 -40.88 8.55 70.69
CA PRO A 98 -41.42 7.78 69.57
C PRO A 98 -41.03 8.34 68.19
N SER A 99 -40.84 9.66 68.07
CA SER A 99 -40.38 10.29 66.84
C SER A 99 -38.95 9.87 66.49
N GLU A 100 -38.04 9.92 67.47
CA GLU A 100 -36.63 9.52 67.29
C GLU A 100 -36.51 8.03 66.91
N ILE A 101 -37.37 7.17 67.50
CA ILE A 101 -37.43 5.75 67.14
C ILE A 101 -37.87 5.58 65.68
N ALA A 102 -38.89 6.32 65.24
CA ALA A 102 -39.39 6.25 63.87
C ALA A 102 -38.35 6.75 62.85
N GLU A 103 -37.67 7.85 63.15
CA GLU A 103 -36.60 8.42 62.30
C GLU A 103 -35.40 7.47 62.18
N ALA A 104 -34.91 6.93 63.30
CA ALA A 104 -33.80 5.96 63.28
C ALA A 104 -34.18 4.68 62.50
N LYS A 105 -35.44 4.23 62.62
CA LYS A 105 -35.95 3.08 61.87
C LYS A 105 -36.04 3.36 60.37
N ASP A 106 -36.53 4.53 59.96
CA ASP A 106 -36.56 4.94 58.55
C ASP A 106 -35.16 5.00 57.95
N TYR A 107 -34.20 5.56 58.69
CA TYR A 107 -32.80 5.59 58.27
C TYR A 107 -32.21 4.18 58.10
N VAL A 108 -32.44 3.28 59.06
CA VAL A 108 -32.04 1.86 58.95
C VAL A 108 -32.65 1.21 57.70
N ASN A 109 -33.94 1.42 57.44
CA ASN A 109 -34.62 0.82 56.29
C ASN A 109 -34.03 1.30 54.96
N LYS A 110 -33.77 2.61 54.81
CA LYS A 110 -33.13 3.17 53.60
C LYS A 110 -31.73 2.60 53.37
N ARG A 111 -30.96 2.40 54.45
CA ARG A 111 -29.63 1.77 54.38
C ARG A 111 -29.71 0.28 54.07
N HIS A 112 -30.70 -0.42 54.60
CA HIS A 112 -30.99 -1.81 54.25
C HIS A 112 -31.34 -1.96 52.76
N GLU A 113 -32.24 -1.13 52.24
CA GLU A 113 -32.59 -1.11 50.81
C GLU A 113 -31.35 -0.88 49.93
N SER A 114 -30.48 0.03 50.33
CA SER A 114 -29.20 0.28 49.65
C SER A 114 -28.28 -0.95 49.70
N ALA A 115 -28.12 -1.58 50.88
CA ALA A 115 -27.30 -2.77 51.03
C ALA A 115 -27.79 -3.92 50.14
N VAL A 116 -29.11 -4.16 50.10
CA VAL A 116 -29.73 -5.19 49.24
C VAL A 116 -29.53 -4.86 47.77
N LYS A 117 -29.73 -3.60 47.36
CA LYS A 117 -29.51 -3.15 45.98
C LYS A 117 -28.08 -3.44 45.51
N TYR A 118 -27.08 -3.04 46.29
CA TYR A 118 -25.68 -3.24 45.91
C TYR A 118 -25.26 -4.72 45.95
N LEU A 119 -25.79 -5.49 46.89
CA LEU A 119 -25.62 -6.94 46.90
C LEU A 119 -26.13 -7.57 45.60
N GLU A 120 -27.33 -7.20 45.16
CA GLU A 120 -27.95 -7.76 43.95
C GLU A 120 -27.21 -7.37 42.67
N LEU A 121 -26.80 -6.10 42.56
CA LEU A 121 -25.97 -5.62 41.44
C LEU A 121 -24.67 -6.42 41.35
N GLY A 122 -23.98 -6.62 42.48
CA GLY A 122 -22.77 -7.44 42.52
C GLY A 122 -23.04 -8.92 42.19
N ARG A 123 -24.08 -9.51 42.79
CA ARG A 123 -24.45 -10.92 42.63
C ARG A 123 -24.77 -11.27 41.18
N SER A 124 -25.46 -10.39 40.46
CA SER A 124 -25.82 -10.60 39.05
C SER A 124 -24.62 -10.82 38.12
N GLN A 125 -23.44 -10.34 38.53
CA GLN A 125 -22.19 -10.43 37.77
C GLN A 125 -21.26 -11.56 38.27
N MET A 126 -21.59 -12.23 39.37
CA MET A 126 -20.73 -13.27 39.98
C MET A 126 -20.81 -14.60 39.23
N LEU A 127 -19.76 -14.90 38.44
CA LEU A 127 -19.64 -16.19 37.75
C LEU A 127 -19.24 -17.35 38.69
N SER A 128 -18.40 -17.07 39.69
CA SER A 128 -17.91 -18.08 40.65
C SER A 128 -19.02 -18.63 41.55
N ALA A 129 -19.12 -19.96 41.64
CA ALA A 129 -20.06 -20.63 42.54
C ALA A 129 -19.84 -20.24 44.01
N ALA A 130 -18.57 -20.16 44.46
CA ALA A 130 -18.23 -19.76 45.83
C ALA A 130 -18.67 -18.33 46.15
N ASN A 131 -18.53 -17.38 45.20
CA ASN A 131 -18.99 -16.00 45.43
C ASN A 131 -20.52 -15.90 45.42
N ARG A 132 -21.21 -16.70 44.59
CA ARG A 132 -22.68 -16.79 44.61
C ARG A 132 -23.19 -17.32 45.95
N GLU A 133 -22.54 -18.33 46.51
CA GLU A 133 -22.87 -18.86 47.84
C GLU A 133 -22.63 -17.83 48.94
N ARG A 134 -21.49 -17.13 48.94
CA ARG A 134 -21.22 -16.02 49.87
C ARG A 134 -22.28 -14.92 49.75
N ALA A 135 -22.66 -14.53 48.54
CA ALA A 135 -23.69 -13.51 48.32
C ALA A 135 -25.07 -13.96 48.81
N GLN A 136 -25.42 -15.25 48.65
CA GLN A 136 -26.65 -15.80 49.22
C GLN A 136 -26.63 -15.76 50.75
N LYS A 137 -25.52 -16.16 51.37
CA LYS A 137 -25.34 -16.09 52.82
C LYS A 137 -25.42 -14.65 53.34
N LEU A 138 -24.87 -13.68 52.60
CA LEU A 138 -25.01 -12.26 52.90
C LEU A 138 -26.48 -11.82 52.89
N SER A 139 -27.26 -12.22 51.88
CA SER A 139 -28.69 -11.88 51.79
C SER A 139 -29.47 -12.40 53.01
N GLU A 140 -29.17 -13.64 53.42
CA GLU A 140 -29.77 -14.24 54.61
C GLU A 140 -29.39 -13.50 55.90
N LEU A 141 -28.09 -13.21 56.09
CA LEU A 141 -27.61 -12.47 57.26
C LEU A 141 -28.15 -11.03 57.31
N ILE A 142 -28.29 -10.34 56.18
CA ILE A 142 -28.91 -9.01 56.11
C ILE A 142 -30.36 -9.07 56.57
N SER A 143 -31.11 -10.09 56.15
CA SER A 143 -32.51 -10.30 56.54
C SER A 143 -32.63 -10.61 58.04
N GLN A 144 -31.76 -11.48 58.56
CA GLN A 144 -31.70 -11.79 59.99
C GLN A 144 -31.30 -10.57 60.83
N TYR A 145 -30.36 -9.76 60.35
CA TYR A 145 -29.94 -8.52 61.00
C TYR A 145 -31.10 -7.55 61.10
N LEU A 146 -31.82 -7.28 60.00
CA LEU A 146 -32.97 -6.36 59.99
C LEU A 146 -34.08 -6.84 60.94
N ALA A 147 -34.40 -8.14 60.93
CA ALA A 147 -35.38 -8.70 61.87
C ALA A 147 -34.95 -8.52 63.34
N GLY A 148 -33.65 -8.57 63.63
CA GLY A 148 -33.10 -8.24 64.93
C GLY A 148 -33.24 -6.75 65.28
N VAL A 149 -33.03 -5.85 64.31
CA VAL A 149 -33.24 -4.41 64.48
C VAL A 149 -34.71 -4.08 64.72
N ASP A 150 -35.65 -4.75 64.03
CA ASP A 150 -37.09 -4.58 64.26
C ASP A 150 -37.50 -4.99 65.69
N LYS A 151 -36.95 -6.09 66.20
CA LYS A 151 -37.16 -6.50 67.60
C LYS A 151 -36.59 -5.47 68.58
N LEU A 152 -35.43 -4.89 68.28
CA LEU A 152 -34.82 -3.85 69.08
C LEU A 152 -35.69 -2.58 69.09
N ALA A 153 -36.21 -2.17 67.93
CA ALA A 153 -37.12 -1.02 67.82
C ALA A 153 -38.41 -1.25 68.61
N ALA A 154 -39.02 -2.43 68.51
CA ALA A 154 -40.22 -2.79 69.27
C ALA A 154 -39.98 -2.78 70.78
N GLY A 155 -38.84 -3.32 71.22
CA GLY A 155 -38.42 -3.28 72.62
C GLY A 155 -38.17 -1.86 73.13
N ARG A 156 -37.60 -0.99 72.29
CA ARG A 156 -37.39 0.42 72.66
C ARG A 156 -38.72 1.16 72.79
N SER A 157 -39.67 0.94 71.89
CA SER A 157 -41.01 1.55 71.93
C SER A 157 -41.82 1.16 73.17
N SER A 158 -41.56 -0.01 73.76
CA SER A 158 -42.21 -0.46 75.00
C SER A 158 -41.43 -0.12 76.28
N ASN A 159 -40.39 0.72 76.19
CA ASN A 159 -39.45 1.02 77.28
C ASN A 159 -38.78 -0.24 77.88
N GLY A 160 -38.66 -1.30 77.10
CA GLY A 160 -38.01 -2.55 77.50
C GLY A 160 -36.49 -2.46 77.49
N ASP A 161 -35.83 -3.39 78.19
CA ASP A 161 -34.39 -3.55 78.10
C ASP A 161 -34.00 -4.13 76.73
N VAL A 162 -33.26 -3.33 75.95
CA VAL A 162 -32.77 -3.71 74.62
C VAL A 162 -31.39 -4.37 74.67
N SER A 163 -30.75 -4.45 75.84
CA SER A 163 -29.37 -4.94 75.99
C SER A 163 -29.20 -6.41 75.57
N ALA A 164 -30.21 -7.24 75.84
CA ALA A 164 -30.17 -8.68 75.55
C ALA A 164 -30.06 -9.03 74.05
N GLY A 165 -30.57 -8.17 73.16
CA GLY A 165 -30.51 -8.39 71.71
C GLY A 165 -29.20 -7.93 71.06
N LEU A 166 -28.43 -7.07 71.74
CA LEU A 166 -27.22 -6.46 71.17
C LEU A 166 -26.10 -7.45 70.84
N PRO A 167 -25.81 -8.48 71.68
CA PRO A 167 -24.77 -9.45 71.35
C PRO A 167 -25.05 -10.21 70.04
N ALA A 168 -26.31 -10.56 69.78
CA ALA A 168 -26.70 -11.25 68.54
C ALA A 168 -26.54 -10.33 67.32
N LEU A 169 -26.99 -9.07 67.40
CA LEU A 169 -26.77 -8.08 66.35
C LEU A 169 -25.28 -7.84 66.08
N LYS A 170 -24.46 -7.77 67.14
CA LYS A 170 -23.01 -7.62 67.01
C LYS A 170 -22.36 -8.83 66.32
N ALA A 171 -22.81 -10.04 66.63
CA ALA A 171 -22.31 -11.26 65.98
C ALA A 171 -22.65 -11.26 64.48
N ILE A 172 -23.90 -10.98 64.11
CA ILE A 172 -24.35 -10.95 62.71
C ILE A 172 -23.63 -9.85 61.92
N SER A 173 -23.50 -8.64 62.47
CA SER A 173 -22.76 -7.55 61.82
C SER A 173 -21.26 -7.85 61.62
N GLY A 174 -20.64 -8.54 62.58
CA GLY A 174 -19.26 -9.04 62.44
C GLY A 174 -19.11 -10.06 61.31
N GLU A 175 -20.06 -11.00 61.20
CA GLU A 175 -20.07 -12.00 60.13
C GLU A 175 -20.33 -11.36 58.76
N LEU A 176 -21.27 -10.42 58.67
CA LEU A 176 -21.53 -9.61 57.48
C LEU A 176 -20.27 -8.88 57.02
N ALA A 177 -19.58 -8.19 57.93
CA ALA A 177 -18.35 -7.47 57.62
C ALA A 177 -17.27 -8.40 57.09
N THR A 178 -17.11 -9.58 57.70
CA THR A 178 -16.12 -10.60 57.30
C THR A 178 -16.41 -11.11 55.89
N LEU A 179 -17.65 -11.51 55.61
CA LEU A 179 -18.03 -12.04 54.29
C LEU A 179 -17.93 -10.98 53.18
N VAL A 180 -18.33 -9.74 53.46
CA VAL A 180 -18.17 -8.64 52.50
C VAL A 180 -16.68 -8.39 52.22
N ASP A 181 -15.82 -8.40 53.25
CA ASP A 181 -14.38 -8.22 53.08
C ASP A 181 -13.70 -9.36 52.31
N GLU A 182 -14.13 -10.60 52.51
CA GLU A 182 -13.68 -11.73 51.68
C GLU A 182 -14.03 -11.52 50.20
N ILE A 183 -15.28 -11.15 49.89
CA ILE A 183 -15.69 -10.92 48.50
C ILE A 183 -14.90 -9.75 47.91
N ILE A 184 -14.75 -8.63 48.63
CA ILE A 184 -13.95 -7.48 48.18
C ILE A 184 -12.51 -7.89 47.90
N THR A 185 -11.89 -8.67 48.78
CA THR A 185 -10.50 -9.12 48.64
C THR A 185 -10.34 -10.01 47.41
N VAL A 186 -11.17 -11.05 47.28
CA VAL A 186 -11.12 -11.98 46.14
C VAL A 186 -11.38 -11.26 44.81
N THR A 187 -12.32 -10.33 44.77
CA THR A 187 -12.66 -9.60 43.54
C THR A 187 -11.58 -8.57 43.18
N LYS A 188 -10.98 -7.89 44.16
CA LYS A 188 -9.80 -7.03 43.92
C LYS A 188 -8.61 -7.83 43.41
N GLU A 189 -8.24 -8.94 44.06
CA GLU A 189 -7.10 -9.76 43.64
C GLU A 189 -7.27 -10.28 42.21
N ARG A 190 -8.49 -10.69 41.84
CA ARG A 190 -8.81 -11.09 40.46
C ARG A 190 -8.75 -9.91 39.49
N SER A 191 -9.25 -8.74 39.87
CA SER A 191 -9.14 -7.52 39.06
C SER A 191 -7.68 -7.14 38.84
N ASP A 192 -6.86 -7.14 39.89
CA ASP A 192 -5.44 -6.79 39.82
C ASP A 192 -4.65 -7.79 38.97
N THR A 193 -4.98 -9.08 39.08
CA THR A 193 -4.37 -10.13 38.24
C THR A 193 -4.76 -9.93 36.77
N ALA A 194 -6.04 -9.71 36.48
CA ALA A 194 -6.52 -9.43 35.13
C ALA A 194 -5.90 -8.14 34.56
N ASP A 195 -5.68 -7.11 35.37
CA ASP A 195 -5.01 -5.88 34.95
C ASP A 195 -3.51 -6.08 34.66
N LYS A 196 -2.83 -6.94 35.41
CA LYS A 196 -1.43 -7.34 35.11
C LYS A 196 -1.36 -8.10 33.79
N GLU A 197 -2.17 -9.13 33.62
CA GLU A 197 -2.26 -9.91 32.37
C GLU A 197 -2.60 -8.99 31.18
N ARG A 198 -3.57 -8.08 31.37
CA ARG A 198 -3.92 -7.06 30.36
C ARG A 198 -2.73 -6.20 29.98
N ARG A 199 -1.97 -5.69 30.94
CA ARG A 199 -0.79 -4.84 30.67
C ARG A 199 0.30 -5.62 29.93
N GLU A 200 0.54 -6.87 30.31
CA GLU A 200 1.52 -7.73 29.64
C GLU A 200 1.11 -8.01 28.19
N LEU A 201 -0.13 -8.44 27.97
CA LEU A 201 -0.68 -8.66 26.63
C LEU A 201 -0.69 -7.37 25.79
N GLN A 202 -1.07 -6.23 26.39
CA GLN A 202 -1.06 -4.94 25.70
C GLN A 202 0.36 -4.51 25.31
N THR A 203 1.36 -4.75 26.17
CA THR A 203 2.76 -4.41 25.89
C THR A 203 3.31 -5.29 24.76
N LEU A 204 3.06 -6.59 24.82
CA LEU A 204 3.44 -7.53 23.75
C LEU A 204 2.77 -7.17 22.43
N ALA A 205 1.46 -6.91 22.47
CA ALA A 205 0.70 -6.53 21.29
C ALA A 205 1.22 -5.23 20.66
N SER A 206 1.43 -4.19 21.48
CA SER A 206 1.98 -2.91 21.02
C SER A 206 3.37 -3.06 20.41
N THR A 207 4.23 -3.89 21.03
CA THR A 207 5.58 -4.16 20.53
C THR A 207 5.54 -4.85 19.17
N ILE A 208 4.73 -5.89 19.01
CA ILE A 208 4.56 -6.61 17.73
C ILE A 208 4.03 -5.66 16.65
N THR A 209 2.99 -4.89 16.94
CA THR A 209 2.42 -3.92 15.99
C THR A 209 3.47 -2.89 15.56
N VAL A 210 4.21 -2.28 16.51
CA VAL A 210 5.27 -1.31 16.19
C VAL A 210 6.36 -1.93 15.32
N VAL A 211 6.82 -3.14 15.63
CA VAL A 211 7.84 -3.84 14.84
C VAL A 211 7.33 -4.12 13.42
N LEU A 212 6.13 -4.69 13.27
CA LEU A 212 5.55 -5.01 11.96
C LEU A 212 5.27 -3.75 11.12
N SER A 213 4.75 -2.68 11.73
CA SER A 213 4.55 -1.40 11.05
C SER A 213 5.88 -0.78 10.61
N THR A 214 6.92 -0.88 11.44
CA THR A 214 8.27 -0.40 11.09
C THR A 214 8.84 -1.20 9.91
N LEU A 215 8.71 -2.52 9.91
CA LEU A 215 9.13 -3.38 8.80
C LEU A 215 8.37 -3.06 7.51
N LEU A 216 7.07 -2.77 7.60
CA LEU A 216 6.27 -2.33 6.45
C LEU A 216 6.79 -1.02 5.86
N VAL A 217 7.09 -0.03 6.70
CA VAL A 217 7.66 1.25 6.26
C VAL A 217 9.03 1.04 5.59
N ILE A 218 9.91 0.22 6.20
CA ILE A 218 11.22 -0.11 5.60
C ILE A 218 11.03 -0.79 4.24
N LEU A 219 10.12 -1.76 4.14
CA LEU A 219 9.82 -2.45 2.88
C LEU A 219 9.35 -1.48 1.80
N MET A 220 8.49 -0.50 2.16
CA MET A 220 8.02 0.52 1.23
C MET A 220 9.15 1.44 0.76
N ILE A 221 10.06 1.85 1.66
CA ILE A 221 11.24 2.67 1.32
C ILE A 221 12.17 1.90 0.38
N VAL A 222 12.48 0.64 0.69
CA VAL A 222 13.33 -0.22 -0.13
C VAL A 222 12.70 -0.45 -1.50
N SER A 223 11.39 -0.71 -1.54
CA SER A 223 10.64 -0.86 -2.78
C SER A 223 10.70 0.42 -3.62
N ALA A 224 10.44 1.60 -3.04
CA ALA A 224 10.54 2.87 -3.74
C ALA A 224 11.95 3.13 -4.31
N PHE A 225 12.99 2.86 -3.51
CA PHE A 225 14.37 2.97 -3.97
C PHE A 225 14.68 2.02 -5.13
N PHE A 226 14.25 0.77 -5.03
CA PHE A 226 14.44 -0.23 -6.08
C PHE A 226 13.69 0.15 -7.36
N GLY A 227 12.42 0.55 -7.27
CA GLY A 227 11.62 1.01 -8.41
C GLY A 227 12.23 2.22 -9.11
N ARG A 228 12.76 3.18 -8.34
CA ARG A 228 13.48 4.34 -8.88
C ARG A 228 14.71 3.91 -9.69
N ARG A 229 15.52 2.99 -9.16
CA ARG A 229 16.79 2.56 -9.80
C ARG A 229 16.56 1.57 -10.95
N ALA A 230 15.59 0.67 -10.83
CA ALA A 230 15.36 -0.42 -11.78
C ALA A 230 14.40 -0.06 -12.92
N ILE A 231 13.52 0.93 -12.74
CA ILE A 231 12.49 1.30 -13.73
C ILE A 231 12.60 2.79 -14.10
N ALA A 232 12.40 3.69 -13.14
CA ALA A 232 12.28 5.11 -13.44
C ALA A 232 13.56 5.71 -14.05
N THR A 233 14.73 5.35 -13.51
CA THR A 233 16.02 5.88 -13.96
C THR A 233 16.37 5.44 -15.40
N PRO A 234 16.32 4.14 -15.76
CA PRO A 234 16.56 3.72 -17.14
C PRO A 234 15.57 4.32 -18.15
N ILE A 235 14.28 4.40 -17.81
CA ILE A 235 13.26 5.02 -18.69
C ILE A 235 13.61 6.50 -18.93
N SER A 236 13.93 7.27 -17.89
CA SER A 236 14.33 8.67 -18.03
C SER A 236 15.55 8.82 -18.94
N ARG A 237 16.57 7.96 -18.78
CA ARG A 237 17.78 8.00 -19.61
C ARG A 237 17.51 7.71 -21.08
N ILE A 238 16.63 6.75 -21.38
CA ILE A 238 16.22 6.46 -22.77
C ILE A 238 15.44 7.65 -23.34
N THR A 239 14.53 8.25 -22.56
CA THR A 239 13.79 9.46 -22.97
C THR A 239 14.73 10.64 -23.26
N ASP A 240 15.72 10.88 -22.42
CA ASP A 240 16.68 11.98 -22.61
C ASP A 240 17.60 11.73 -23.82
N CYS A 241 18.01 10.48 -24.06
CA CYS A 241 18.72 10.10 -25.27
C CYS A 241 17.87 10.36 -26.53
N MET A 242 16.58 9.98 -26.51
CA MET A 242 15.68 10.24 -27.64
C MET A 242 15.51 11.74 -27.93
N LYS A 243 15.38 12.57 -26.89
CA LYS A 243 15.35 14.04 -27.06
C LYS A 243 16.63 14.56 -27.72
N THR A 244 17.78 14.03 -27.34
CA THR A 244 19.09 14.40 -27.90
C THR A 244 19.20 14.03 -29.38
N LEU A 245 18.80 12.80 -29.73
CA LEU A 245 18.77 12.33 -31.12
C LEU A 245 17.79 13.16 -31.98
N ALA A 246 16.62 13.49 -31.44
CA ALA A 246 15.63 14.35 -32.11
C ALA A 246 16.14 15.79 -32.29
N GLY A 247 17.05 16.26 -31.42
CA GLY A 247 17.75 17.53 -31.57
C GLY A 247 18.87 17.53 -32.62
N GLY A 248 19.14 16.40 -33.28
CA GLY A 248 20.13 16.27 -34.35
C GLY A 248 21.52 15.80 -33.89
N ASP A 249 21.75 15.59 -32.59
CA ASP A 249 23.00 15.00 -32.10
C ASP A 249 22.96 13.47 -32.18
N LEU A 250 23.55 12.92 -33.25
CA LEU A 250 23.67 11.49 -33.49
C LEU A 250 24.93 10.85 -32.87
N SER A 251 25.76 11.62 -32.14
CA SER A 251 26.97 11.08 -31.51
C SER A 251 26.67 10.31 -30.23
N THR A 252 25.61 10.68 -29.52
CA THR A 252 25.22 10.11 -28.23
C THR A 252 24.97 8.59 -28.29
N ALA A 253 25.56 7.83 -27.35
CA ALA A 253 25.33 6.39 -27.22
C ALA A 253 23.96 6.08 -26.61
N VAL A 254 23.28 5.05 -27.09
CA VAL A 254 21.96 4.66 -26.57
C VAL A 254 22.15 3.85 -25.28
N PRO A 255 21.69 4.35 -24.11
CA PRO A 255 21.86 3.66 -22.85
C PRO A 255 20.99 2.40 -22.80
N HIS A 256 21.44 1.39 -22.05
CA HIS A 256 20.67 0.18 -21.73
C HIS A 256 20.31 -0.74 -22.93
N ALA A 257 20.89 -0.54 -24.11
CA ALA A 257 20.63 -1.38 -25.29
C ALA A 257 20.95 -2.88 -25.07
N ASP A 258 21.92 -3.21 -24.21
CA ASP A 258 22.28 -4.60 -23.91
C ASP A 258 21.35 -5.28 -22.88
N GLN A 259 20.36 -4.57 -22.33
CA GLN A 259 19.39 -5.19 -21.41
C GLN A 259 18.51 -6.20 -22.15
N LYS A 260 18.17 -7.28 -21.46
CA LYS A 260 17.34 -8.39 -21.98
C LYS A 260 15.92 -8.38 -21.39
N ASP A 261 15.42 -7.21 -21.03
CA ASP A 261 14.06 -7.00 -20.53
C ASP A 261 13.33 -5.94 -21.39
N GLU A 262 12.11 -5.55 -21.02
CA GLU A 262 11.31 -4.60 -21.81
C GLU A 262 11.97 -3.22 -21.91
N ILE A 263 12.84 -2.85 -20.97
CA ILE A 263 13.62 -1.62 -21.04
C ILE A 263 14.68 -1.73 -22.14
N GLY A 264 15.34 -2.88 -22.23
CA GLY A 264 16.25 -3.20 -23.33
C GLY A 264 15.58 -3.20 -24.69
N GLU A 265 14.37 -3.76 -24.80
CA GLU A 265 13.58 -3.74 -26.04
C GLU A 265 13.29 -2.30 -26.49
N MET A 266 12.93 -1.40 -25.57
CA MET A 266 12.77 0.03 -25.87
C MET A 266 14.08 0.70 -26.29
N ALA A 267 15.19 0.41 -25.61
CA ALA A 267 16.50 0.95 -25.95
C ALA A 267 16.96 0.50 -27.36
N GLN A 268 16.69 -0.76 -27.71
CA GLN A 268 16.99 -1.30 -29.05
C GLN A 268 16.20 -0.59 -30.15
N ALA A 269 14.92 -0.25 -29.91
CA ALA A 269 14.14 0.54 -30.86
C ALA A 269 14.76 1.94 -31.10
N VAL A 270 15.23 2.60 -30.03
CA VAL A 270 15.95 3.89 -30.14
C VAL A 270 17.27 3.75 -30.89
N LEU A 271 17.98 2.62 -30.72
CA LEU A 271 19.20 2.33 -31.47
C LEU A 271 18.93 2.21 -32.98
N VAL A 272 17.86 1.53 -33.38
CA VAL A 272 17.43 1.45 -34.79
C VAL A 272 17.09 2.84 -35.33
N PHE A 273 16.40 3.68 -34.55
CA PHE A 273 16.12 5.07 -34.94
C PHE A 273 17.41 5.87 -35.18
N LYS A 274 18.39 5.78 -34.28
CA LYS A 274 19.71 6.41 -34.45
C LYS A 274 20.41 5.94 -35.74
N GLN A 275 20.42 4.63 -36.00
CA GLN A 275 21.05 4.06 -37.20
C GLN A 275 20.39 4.57 -38.49
N ASN A 276 19.06 4.67 -38.50
CA ASN A 276 18.32 5.21 -39.63
C ASN A 276 18.61 6.70 -39.83
N ALA A 277 18.66 7.49 -38.75
CA ALA A 277 18.98 8.91 -38.83
C ALA A 277 20.40 9.17 -39.36
N LEU A 278 21.39 8.36 -38.94
CA LEU A 278 22.75 8.40 -39.49
C LEU A 278 22.75 8.10 -40.98
N LYS A 279 22.06 7.03 -41.39
CA LYS A 279 21.97 6.66 -42.80
C LYS A 279 21.34 7.76 -43.66
N VAL A 280 20.28 8.41 -43.18
CA VAL A 280 19.66 9.54 -43.89
C VAL A 280 20.62 10.73 -43.97
N ARG A 281 21.36 11.05 -42.90
CA ARG A 281 22.36 12.12 -42.92
C ARG A 281 23.47 11.83 -43.94
N ASP A 282 23.94 10.59 -44.00
CA ASP A 282 25.00 10.19 -44.92
C ASP A 282 24.51 10.21 -46.37
N LEU A 283 23.26 9.80 -46.63
CA LEU A 283 22.63 9.93 -47.95
C LEU A 283 22.47 11.39 -48.37
N ASN A 284 22.01 12.27 -47.47
CA ASN A 284 21.89 13.70 -47.77
C ASN A 284 23.25 14.35 -48.04
N ALA A 285 24.31 13.93 -47.34
CA ALA A 285 25.67 14.41 -47.59
C ALA A 285 26.20 13.95 -48.96
N GLN A 286 25.92 12.70 -49.34
CA GLN A 286 26.26 12.18 -50.67
C GLN A 286 25.49 12.91 -51.78
N GLU A 287 24.20 13.18 -51.58
CA GLU A 287 23.38 13.91 -52.54
C GLU A 287 23.84 15.37 -52.69
N ALA A 288 24.15 16.05 -51.58
CA ALA A 288 24.69 17.41 -51.62
C ALA A 288 26.04 17.48 -52.36
N ALA A 289 26.95 16.53 -52.09
CA ALA A 289 28.23 16.44 -52.80
C ALA A 289 28.02 16.18 -54.31
N LEU A 290 27.06 15.34 -54.67
CA LEU A 290 26.72 15.08 -56.08
C LEU A 290 26.10 16.32 -56.76
N GLN A 291 25.23 17.05 -56.06
CA GLN A 291 24.65 18.29 -56.57
C GLN A 291 25.72 19.38 -56.78
N GLU A 292 26.68 19.50 -55.87
CA GLU A 292 27.82 20.41 -56.02
C GLU A 292 28.66 20.05 -57.25
N GLN A 293 28.98 18.76 -57.43
CA GLN A 293 29.68 18.27 -58.63
C GLN A 293 28.89 18.54 -59.92
N ASN A 294 27.57 18.36 -59.90
CA ASN A 294 26.69 18.66 -61.04
C ASN A 294 26.66 20.16 -61.37
N ALA A 295 26.53 21.03 -60.37
CA ALA A 295 26.53 22.48 -60.55
C ALA A 295 27.87 22.98 -61.10
N ASP A 296 28.98 22.44 -60.60
CA ASP A 296 30.32 22.73 -61.11
C ASP A 296 30.50 22.26 -62.56
N LEU A 297 30.00 21.07 -62.91
CA LEU A 297 30.00 20.61 -64.31
C LEU A 297 29.18 21.54 -65.21
N GLN A 298 27.98 21.93 -64.80
CA GLN A 298 27.14 22.87 -65.57
C GLN A 298 27.83 24.22 -65.76
N SER A 299 28.48 24.76 -64.73
CA SER A 299 29.27 25.99 -64.82
C SER A 299 30.42 25.86 -65.84
N ASN A 300 31.17 24.76 -65.78
CA ASN A 300 32.25 24.50 -66.73
C ASN A 300 31.73 24.36 -68.17
N ILE A 301 30.58 23.70 -68.38
CA ILE A 301 29.92 23.62 -69.68
C ILE A 301 29.54 25.02 -70.17
N ALA A 302 28.91 25.84 -69.32
CA ALA A 302 28.52 27.21 -69.68
C ALA A 302 29.73 28.06 -70.10
N HIS A 303 30.87 27.91 -69.41
CA HIS A 303 32.12 28.59 -69.77
C HIS A 303 32.67 28.15 -71.13
N VAL A 304 32.65 26.85 -71.43
CA VAL A 304 33.10 26.36 -72.76
C VAL A 304 32.17 26.84 -73.87
N VAL A 305 30.85 26.83 -73.62
CA VAL A 305 29.86 27.31 -74.59
C VAL A 305 29.99 28.82 -74.82
N SER A 306 30.21 29.62 -73.79
CA SER A 306 30.39 31.07 -73.94
C SER A 306 31.70 31.43 -74.64
N SER A 307 32.80 30.71 -74.36
CA SER A 307 34.08 30.86 -75.06
C SER A 307 33.93 30.55 -76.55
N ALA A 308 33.21 29.47 -76.88
CA ALA A 308 32.90 29.11 -78.26
C ALA A 308 32.04 30.17 -78.96
N ALA A 309 31.05 30.75 -78.27
CA ALA A 309 30.22 31.85 -78.81
C ALA A 309 31.03 33.13 -79.08
N ALA A 310 32.09 33.38 -78.30
CA ALA A 310 33.04 34.47 -78.50
C ALA A 310 34.12 34.16 -79.57
N GLY A 311 34.08 32.97 -80.19
CA GLY A 311 34.99 32.55 -81.26
C GLY A 311 36.21 31.75 -80.81
N ASP A 312 36.36 31.46 -79.51
CA ASP A 312 37.42 30.61 -78.97
C ASP A 312 36.95 29.16 -78.76
N PHE A 313 37.27 28.31 -79.72
CA PHE A 313 36.97 26.87 -79.68
C PHE A 313 38.09 26.04 -79.05
N SER A 314 39.07 26.65 -78.37
CA SER A 314 40.14 25.91 -77.68
C SER A 314 39.78 25.54 -76.23
N ALA A 315 38.78 26.20 -75.64
CA ALA A 315 38.32 25.92 -74.27
C ALA A 315 37.80 24.48 -74.10
N ARG A 316 38.21 23.78 -73.03
CA ARG A 316 37.83 22.39 -72.73
C ARG A 316 37.56 22.22 -71.23
N ILE A 317 36.68 21.28 -70.88
CA ILE A 317 36.48 20.85 -69.49
C ILE A 317 37.61 19.85 -69.14
N SER A 318 38.57 20.27 -68.33
CA SER A 318 39.72 19.45 -67.92
C SER A 318 39.58 18.80 -66.54
N LYS A 319 38.58 19.21 -65.76
CA LYS A 319 38.35 18.70 -64.40
C LYS A 319 37.78 17.28 -64.46
N GLN A 320 38.34 16.38 -63.64
CA GLN A 320 37.79 15.05 -63.40
C GLN A 320 36.95 15.07 -62.12
N TYR A 321 35.76 14.49 -62.21
CA TYR A 321 34.82 14.31 -61.12
C TYR A 321 34.94 12.88 -60.57
N ASP A 322 34.62 12.69 -59.29
CA ASP A 322 34.63 11.35 -58.68
C ASP A 322 33.46 10.46 -59.14
N ASN A 323 32.54 10.99 -59.96
CA ASN A 323 31.46 10.24 -60.59
C ASN A 323 31.82 9.85 -62.05
N PRO A 324 31.86 8.55 -62.41
CA PRO A 324 32.18 8.08 -63.76
C PRO A 324 31.26 8.63 -64.85
N ASP A 325 29.97 8.83 -64.54
CA ASP A 325 29.00 9.35 -65.52
C ASP A 325 29.27 10.83 -65.81
N LEU A 326 29.61 11.62 -64.80
CA LEU A 326 30.00 13.02 -64.98
C LEU A 326 31.27 13.16 -65.81
N ASN A 327 32.25 12.26 -65.61
CA ASN A 327 33.45 12.21 -66.45
C ASN A 327 33.16 11.86 -67.90
N ARG A 328 32.24 10.92 -68.16
CA ARG A 328 31.83 10.57 -69.52
C ARG A 328 31.23 11.79 -70.24
N PHE A 329 30.40 12.58 -69.56
CA PHE A 329 29.83 13.80 -70.13
C PHE A 329 30.88 14.90 -70.34
N ALA A 330 31.78 15.12 -69.37
CA ALA A 330 32.87 16.09 -69.52
C ALA A 330 33.77 15.76 -70.72
N LEU A 331 34.14 14.48 -70.90
CA LEU A 331 34.98 14.01 -72.01
C LEU A 331 34.28 14.07 -73.38
N ALA A 332 32.96 13.90 -73.43
CA ALA A 332 32.19 14.02 -74.67
C ALA A 332 32.23 15.44 -75.26
N SER A 333 32.27 16.47 -74.42
CA SER A 333 32.45 17.87 -74.86
C SER A 333 33.82 18.12 -75.50
N THR A 334 34.82 17.31 -75.12
CA THR A 334 36.21 17.43 -75.57
C THR A 334 36.42 16.85 -76.97
N ASN A 335 35.59 15.89 -77.38
CA ASN A 335 35.83 15.06 -78.56
C ASN A 335 34.84 15.29 -79.72
N SER A 336 33.81 16.15 -79.56
CA SER A 336 32.91 16.49 -80.68
C SER A 336 33.55 17.54 -81.59
N SER A 337 34.20 17.06 -82.64
CA SER A 337 34.61 17.92 -83.76
C SER A 337 33.34 18.42 -84.47
N PHE A 338 32.94 19.68 -84.25
CA PHE A 338 31.89 20.35 -85.02
C PHE A 338 32.35 20.48 -86.50
N ARG A 339 32.15 19.42 -87.28
CA ARG A 339 32.59 19.32 -88.67
C ARG A 339 31.39 19.18 -89.61
N TRP A 340 30.47 20.14 -89.55
CA TRP A 340 29.38 20.28 -90.52
C TRP A 340 29.05 21.76 -90.74
N ILE A 341 29.64 22.36 -91.77
CA ILE A 341 29.09 23.40 -92.69
C ILE A 341 30.23 23.76 -93.65
N ALA A 342 30.00 23.50 -94.95
CA ALA A 342 30.57 24.16 -96.14
C ALA A 342 30.97 23.17 -97.24
N VAL A 343 30.01 22.72 -98.07
CA VAL A 343 30.17 22.58 -99.54
C VAL A 343 28.78 22.59 -100.19
N LEU A 344 28.43 23.66 -100.91
CA LEU A 344 27.42 23.66 -101.96
C LEU A 344 27.97 24.44 -103.16
N PRO A 345 28.12 23.84 -104.35
CA PRO A 345 28.22 24.58 -105.61
C PRO A 345 26.90 24.62 -106.37
N LYS A 346 26.78 25.66 -107.21
CA LYS A 346 25.60 26.15 -107.93
C LYS A 346 25.29 25.40 -109.25
N ARG A 347 24.00 25.42 -109.63
CA ARG A 347 23.39 25.41 -111.01
C ARG A 347 23.55 24.10 -111.82
N THR A 348 22.65 23.65 -112.71
CA THR A 348 21.51 24.21 -113.47
C THR A 348 20.76 23.05 -114.18
N GLY A 349 19.43 23.18 -114.35
CA GLY A 349 18.70 22.76 -115.56
C GLY A 349 18.16 21.33 -115.66
N TRP A 350 16.83 21.22 -115.80
CA TRP A 350 16.02 20.34 -116.66
C TRP A 350 14.75 19.81 -115.95
N LEU A 351 13.59 20.34 -116.38
CA LEU A 351 12.24 19.78 -116.18
C LEU A 351 12.04 18.62 -117.18
N PRO A 352 11.25 17.57 -116.89
CA PRO A 352 9.80 17.66 -117.16
C PRO A 352 8.87 16.84 -116.23
N HIS A 353 7.57 17.12 -116.39
CA HIS A 353 6.36 16.28 -116.35
C HIS A 353 5.94 15.45 -115.10
N TRP A 354 4.80 15.90 -114.55
CA TRP A 354 3.68 15.26 -113.82
C TRP A 354 3.38 13.77 -114.12
N PRO A 355 2.70 12.97 -113.24
CA PRO A 355 1.41 13.35 -112.64
C PRO A 355 1.06 12.86 -111.21
N ARG A 356 -0.02 13.49 -110.71
CA ARG A 356 -0.86 13.13 -109.55
C ARG A 356 -1.24 11.65 -109.53
N VAL A 357 -1.30 11.06 -108.33
CA VAL A 357 -2.38 10.13 -107.94
C VAL A 357 -2.62 10.30 -106.43
N ILE A 358 -3.87 10.68 -106.11
CA ILE A 358 -4.73 10.37 -104.95
C ILE A 358 -4.09 10.18 -103.58
#